data_AF-A0A351L929-F1
#
_entry.id   AF-A0A351L929-F1
#
_cell.length_a   1.000
_cell.length_b   1.000
_cell.length_c   1.000
_cell.angle_alpha   90.00
_cell.angle_beta   90.00
_cell.angle_gamma   90.00
#
_symmetry.space_group_name_H-M   'P 1'
#
loop_
_entity.id
_entity.type
_entity.pdbx_description
1 polymer ?
#
loop_
_entity_poly.entity_id
_entity_poly.type
_entity_poly.pdbx_seq_one_letter_code
_entity_poly.pdbx_strand_id
1 'polypeptide(L)' 'MSILNKIGSAIQSFLTGIKNLIHFVSGAIARIFAPIDDEYPNTGVQPFEGELPDKKSKHYQA' A
#
# COMPACT_ATOMS: atom_id res chain seq x y z
N MET A 1 -6.42 22.06 -43.36
CA MET A 1 -5.77 21.96 -42.03
C MET A 1 -4.41 21.31 -42.20
N SER A 2 -3.36 21.95 -41.68
CA SER A 2 -1.98 21.45 -41.77
C SER A 2 -1.84 20.10 -41.05
N ILE A 3 -1.09 19.18 -41.65
CA ILE A 3 -0.74 17.86 -41.10
C ILE A 3 -0.11 17.99 -39.70
N LEU A 4 0.62 19.09 -39.46
CA LEU A 4 1.23 19.42 -38.17
C LEU A 4 0.20 19.55 -37.03
N ASN A 5 -0.96 20.14 -37.32
CA ASN A 5 -2.02 20.33 -36.32
C ASN A 5 -2.70 19.01 -35.95
N LYS A 6 -2.77 18.09 -36.92
CA LYS A 6 -3.38 16.77 -36.73
C LYS A 6 -2.49 15.86 -35.87
N ILE A 7 -1.17 15.88 -36.10
CA ILE A 7 -0.17 15.16 -35.30
C ILE A 7 -0.17 15.69 -33.85
N GLY A 8 -0.19 17.01 -33.67
CA GLY A 8 -0.30 17.63 -32.34
C GLY A 8 -1.53 17.14 -31.58
N SER A 9 -2.70 17.08 -32.24
CA SER A 9 -3.93 16.60 -31.60
C SER A 9 -3.91 15.12 -31.20
N ALA A 10 -3.25 14.28 -32.01
CA ALA A 10 -3.13 12.84 -31.74
C ALA A 10 -2.22 12.58 -30.52
N ILE A 11 -1.12 13.32 -30.41
CA ILE A 11 -0.23 13.25 -29.25
C ILE A 11 -0.97 13.71 -27.99
N GLN A 12 -1.73 14.81 -28.05
CA GLN A 12 -2.51 15.29 -26.90
C GLN A 12 -3.56 14.27 -26.44
N SER A 13 -4.24 13.61 -27.39
CA SER A 13 -5.21 12.56 -27.09
C SER A 13 -4.55 11.36 -26.41
N PHE A 14 -3.37 10.95 -26.89
CA PHE A 14 -2.58 9.89 -26.28
C PHE A 14 -2.10 10.25 -24.87
N LEU A 15 -1.53 11.44 -24.68
CA LEU A 15 -1.09 11.94 -23.37
C LEU A 15 -2.24 12.02 -22.36
N THR A 16 -3.42 12.43 -22.82
CA THR A 16 -4.63 12.46 -21.98
C THR A 16 -5.04 11.04 -21.54
N GLY A 17 -4.97 10.06 -22.44
CA GLY A 17 -5.22 8.66 -22.11
C GLY A 17 -4.27 8.10 -21.06
N ILE A 18 -2.97 8.39 -21.20
CA ILE A 18 -1.94 8.00 -20.22
C ILE A 18 -2.20 8.67 -18.86
N LYS A 19 -2.52 9.97 -18.84
CA LYS A 19 -2.83 10.69 -17.60
C LYS A 19 -4.01 10.05 -16.84
N ASN A 20 -5.07 9.68 -17.55
CA ASN A 20 -6.24 9.05 -16.96
C ASN A 20 -5.91 7.65 -16.41
N LEU A 21 -5.09 6.88 -17.12
CA LEU A 21 -4.62 5.56 -16.66
C LEU A 21 -3.78 5.69 -15.38
N ILE A 22 -2.82 6.62 -15.35
CA ILE A 22 -1.99 6.89 -14.17
C ILE A 22 -2.88 7.27 -12.99
N HIS A 23 -3.86 8.16 -13.19
CA HIS A 23 -4.79 8.56 -12.13
C HIS A 23 -5.67 7.39 -11.62
N PHE A 24 -6.03 6.45 -12.50
CA PHE A 24 -6.79 5.26 -12.11
C PHE A 24 -5.96 4.31 -11.24
N VAL A 25 -4.69 4.05 -11.61
CA VAL A 25 -3.83 3.11 -10.87
C VAL A 25 -3.13 3.74 -9.66
N SER A 26 -2.93 5.06 -9.64
CA SER A 26 -2.19 5.76 -8.58
C SER A 26 -2.81 5.56 -7.21
N GLY A 27 -4.14 5.53 -7.10
CA GLY A 27 -4.82 5.29 -5.83
C GLY A 27 -4.58 3.89 -5.26
N ALA A 28 -4.53 2.87 -6.12
CA ALA A 28 -4.23 1.50 -5.71
C ALA A 28 -2.76 1.33 -5.33
N ILE A 29 -1.84 1.92 -6.12
CA ILE A 29 -0.41 1.93 -5.83
C ILE A 29 -0.15 2.64 -4.50
N ALA A 30 -0.75 3.81 -4.29
CA ALA A 30 -0.63 4.55 -3.04
C ALA A 30 -1.19 3.76 -1.86
N ARG A 31 -2.20 2.90 -2.02
CA ARG A 31 -2.67 2.05 -0.93
C ARG A 31 -1.72 0.90 -0.58
N ILE A 32 -1.13 0.26 -1.59
CA ILE A 32 -0.27 -0.93 -1.41
C ILE A 32 1.15 -0.53 -0.98
N PHE A 33 1.65 0.58 -1.52
CA PHE A 33 3.02 1.04 -1.37
C PHE A 33 3.12 2.39 -0.65
N ALA A 34 2.03 2.90 -0.05
CA ALA A 34 2.18 4.00 0.90
C ALA A 34 3.16 3.56 1.99
N PRO A 35 3.99 4.50 2.48
CA PRO A 35 4.61 4.32 3.77
C PRO A 35 3.52 3.90 4.76
N ILE A 36 3.68 2.71 5.33
CA ILE A 36 2.90 2.32 6.49
C ILE A 36 3.36 3.28 7.59
N ASP A 37 2.42 3.98 8.21
CA ASP A 37 2.65 4.59 9.51
C ASP A 37 2.66 3.42 10.49
N ASP A 38 3.77 2.69 10.51
CA ASP A 38 3.98 1.65 11.50
C ASP A 38 4.20 2.39 12.81
N GLU A 39 3.22 2.26 13.71
CA GLU A 39 3.39 2.58 15.13
C GLU A 39 4.43 1.65 15.78
N TYR A 40 5.50 1.26 15.07
CA TYR A 40 6.64 0.61 15.68
C TYR A 40 7.25 1.63 16.62
N PRO A 41 7.16 1.41 17.94
CA PRO A 41 7.60 2.40 18.88
C PRO A 41 9.09 2.67 18.64
N ASN A 42 9.49 3.95 18.67
CA ASN A 42 10.90 4.37 18.62
C ASN A 42 11.76 3.72 19.72
N THR A 43 11.11 3.09 20.71
CA THR A 43 11.72 2.20 21.68
C THR A 43 11.62 0.77 21.16
N GLY A 44 12.74 0.12 20.85
CA GLY A 44 12.82 -1.27 20.39
C GLY A 44 12.44 -2.32 21.46
N VAL A 45 11.32 -2.12 22.15
CA VAL A 45 10.81 -3.02 23.17
C VAL A 45 9.61 -3.76 22.57
N GLN A 46 9.82 -5.04 22.30
CA GLN A 46 8.81 -5.98 21.83
C GLN A 46 7.68 -6.06 22.87
N PRO A 47 6.43 -5.64 22.58
CA PRO A 47 5.42 -5.53 23.62
C PRO A 47 4.61 -6.83 23.77
N PHE A 48 5.27 -7.98 23.94
CA PHE A 48 4.65 -9.17 24.54
C PHE A 48 5.72 -10.05 25.18
N GLU A 49 6.08 -9.79 26.44
CA GLU A 49 6.28 -10.91 27.35
C GLU A 49 4.88 -11.48 27.58
N GLY A 50 4.45 -12.40 26.71
CA GLY A 50 3.16 -13.05 26.87
C GLY A 50 3.07 -13.55 28.31
N GLU A 51 2.07 -13.07 29.06
CA GLU A 51 1.82 -13.58 30.40
C GLU A 51 1.76 -15.09 30.29
N LEU A 52 2.70 -15.78 30.97
CA LEU A 52 2.65 -17.22 31.06
C LEU A 52 1.28 -17.57 31.63
N PRO A 53 0.50 -18.45 30.98
CA PRO A 53 -0.79 -18.84 31.52
C PRO A 53 -0.59 -19.32 32.94
N ASP A 54 -1.30 -18.66 33.85
CA ASP A 54 -1.27 -18.92 35.28
C ASP A 54 -1.35 -20.43 35.49
N LYS A 55 -0.35 -21.03 36.14
CA LYS A 55 -0.23 -22.49 36.33
C LYS A 55 -1.44 -23.00 37.11
N LYS A 56 -2.56 -23.26 36.44
CA LYS A 56 -3.62 -24.11 36.95
C LYS A 56 -3.31 -25.52 36.53
N SER A 57 -2.68 -26.24 37.46
CA SER A 57 -2.56 -27.69 37.53
C SER A 57 -3.80 -28.38 36.94
N LYS A 58 -3.68 -28.89 35.72
CA LYS A 58 -4.57 -29.93 35.23
C LYS A 58 -3.78 -31.21 35.11
N HIS A 59 -4.03 -32.10 36.06
CA HIS A 59 -3.75 -33.53 35.95
C HIS A 59 -4.15 -34.01 34.56
N TYR A 60 -3.19 -34.54 33.80
CA TYR A 60 -3.47 -35.51 32.77
C TYR A 60 -2.93 -36.84 33.26
N GLN A 61 -3.85 -37.77 33.50
CA GLN A 61 -3.56 -39.19 33.63
C GLN A 61 -3.48 -39.77 32.21
N ALA A 62 -2.37 -40.44 31.90
CA ALA A 62 -2.28 -41.50 30.91
C ALA A 62 -1.11 -42.40 31.33
#